data_AF-A0A914NZJ9-F1
#
_entry.id   AF-A0A914NZJ9-F1
#
_cell.length_a   1.000
_cell.length_b   1.000
_cell.length_c   1.000
_cell.angle_alpha   90.00
_cell.angle_beta   90.00
_cell.angle_gamma   90.00
#
_symmetry.space_group_name_H-M   'P 1'
#
loop_
_entity.id
_entity.type
_entity.pdbx_description
1 polymer ?
#
loop_
_entity_poly.entity_id
_entity_poly.type
_entity_poly.pdbx_seq_one_letter_code
_entity_poly.pdbx_strand_id
1 'polypeptide(L)'
;MTTAVAVATYIHGEDDNTRAVRRTIIRYLVLCQTFVLRNISVQVRRRFPTLEAIEAANLMTAEERLIIEETTDEYTQFWIPSIWAEKLLCEARKNGKIPSDPIAANISSRIDEFRIHLKNMILFDWIPIPLVYPQLNVPEQSKLKM
;
A
#
# COMPACT_ATOMS: atom_id res chain seq x y z
N MET A 1 -6.21 9.87 1.82
CA MET A 1 -5.94 11.32 1.99
C MET A 1 -5.78 11.72 3.46
N THR A 2 -6.48 11.07 4.38
CA THR A 2 -6.45 11.31 5.84
C THR A 2 -5.13 10.93 6.53
N THR A 3 -4.40 9.92 6.03
CA THR A 3 -3.10 9.48 6.57
C THR A 3 -2.01 10.52 6.36
N ALA A 4 -1.89 11.07 5.15
CA ALA A 4 -0.86 12.07 4.82
C ALA A 4 -1.00 13.35 5.64
N VAL A 5 -2.24 13.83 5.83
CA VAL A 5 -2.51 14.98 6.70
C VAL A 5 -2.11 14.67 8.13
N ALA A 6 -2.49 13.50 8.67
CA ALA A 6 -2.14 13.12 10.04
C ALA A 6 -0.62 13.05 10.26
N VAL A 7 0.12 12.42 9.35
CA VAL A 7 1.60 12.35 9.43
C VAL A 7 2.23 13.74 9.35
N ALA A 8 1.69 14.64 8.52
CA ALA A 8 2.19 16.00 8.40
C ALA A 8 1.91 16.86 9.64
N THR A 9 0.74 16.69 10.28
CA THR A 9 0.32 17.53 11.40
C THR A 9 0.87 17.06 12.74
N TYR A 10 0.99 15.75 12.95
CA TYR A 10 1.27 15.17 14.27
C TYR A 10 2.74 14.80 14.48
N ILE A 11 3.55 14.68 13.43
CA ILE A 11 5.00 14.50 13.55
C ILE A 11 5.66 15.88 13.49
N HIS A 12 6.08 16.38 14.66
CA HIS A 12 6.65 17.72 14.79
C HIS A 12 8.16 17.71 14.61
N GLY A 13 8.69 18.77 13.99
CA GLY A 13 10.11 18.96 13.73
C GLY A 13 10.38 19.50 12.34
N GLU A 14 11.20 20.55 12.27
CA GLU A 14 11.68 21.17 11.02
C GLU A 14 13.04 20.63 10.58
N ASP A 15 13.65 19.76 11.39
CA ASP A 15 14.90 19.11 11.06
C ASP A 15 14.78 18.22 9.82
N ASP A 16 15.87 18.15 9.05
CA ASP A 16 15.93 17.36 7.82
C ASP A 16 15.61 15.88 8.06
N ASN A 17 15.99 15.35 9.22
CA ASN A 17 15.70 13.97 9.60
C ASN A 17 14.19 13.74 9.78
N THR A 18 13.50 14.59 10.54
CA THR A 18 12.04 14.49 10.72
C THR A 18 11.29 14.71 9.41
N ARG A 19 11.78 15.62 8.57
CA ARG A 19 11.26 15.79 7.21
C ARG A 19 11.42 14.52 6.37
N ALA A 20 12.58 13.88 6.46
CA ALA A 20 12.83 12.59 5.80
C ALA A 20 11.89 11.50 6.33
N VAL A 21 11.71 11.38 7.65
CA VAL A 21 10.78 10.42 8.27
C VAL A 21 9.36 10.58 7.73
N ARG A 22 8.82 11.82 7.71
CA ARG A 22 7.47 12.07 7.16
C ARG A 22 7.37 11.64 5.69
N ARG A 23 8.37 11.97 4.87
CA ARG A 23 8.40 11.60 3.44
C ARG A 23 8.49 10.09 3.26
N THR A 24 9.32 9.41 4.05
CA THR A 24 9.52 7.96 3.98
C THR A 24 8.29 7.19 4.39
N ILE A 25 7.59 7.60 5.47
CA ILE A 25 6.31 6.98 5.87
C ILE A 25 5.31 7.04 4.71
N ILE A 26 5.15 8.21 4.07
CA ILE A 26 4.21 8.35 2.95
C ILE A 26 4.68 7.57 1.72
N ARG A 27 5.99 7.57 1.43
CA ARG A 27 6.57 6.78 0.33
C ARG A 27 6.26 5.30 0.51
N TYR A 28 6.37 4.74 1.72
CA TYR A 28 6.01 3.36 2.00
C TYR A 28 4.53 3.07 1.77
N LEU A 29 3.61 3.97 2.16
CA LEU A 29 2.18 3.79 1.87
C LEU A 29 1.89 3.80 0.36
N VAL A 30 2.56 4.68 -0.39
CA VAL A 30 2.46 4.72 -1.86
C VAL A 30 3.08 3.46 -2.50
N LEU A 31 4.16 2.94 -1.93
CA LEU A 31 4.77 1.68 -2.37
C LEU A 31 3.81 0.49 -2.15
N CYS A 32 3.16 0.39 -0.99
CA CYS A 32 2.08 -0.59 -0.74
C CYS A 32 0.98 -0.50 -1.82
N GLN A 33 0.49 0.71 -2.07
CA GLN A 33 -0.54 0.93 -3.08
C GLN A 33 -0.06 0.51 -4.48
N THR A 34 1.19 0.81 -4.83
CA THR A 34 1.77 0.46 -6.12
C THR A 34 1.83 -1.07 -6.30
N PHE A 35 2.22 -1.81 -5.26
CA PHE A 35 2.19 -3.28 -5.31
C PHE A 35 0.79 -3.83 -5.50
N VAL A 36 -0.20 -3.32 -4.78
CA VAL A 36 -1.60 -3.76 -4.95
C VAL A 36 -2.12 -3.43 -6.34
N LEU A 37 -1.95 -2.19 -6.81
CA LEU A 37 -2.43 -1.77 -8.12
C LEU A 37 -1.72 -2.46 -9.28
N ARG A 38 -0.45 -2.85 -9.14
CA ARG A 38 0.27 -3.65 -10.13
C ARG A 38 -0.35 -5.03 -10.34
N ASN A 39 -0.96 -5.61 -9.30
CA ASN A 39 -1.66 -6.88 -9.40
C ASN A 39 -3.04 -6.75 -10.02
N ILE A 40 -3.78 -5.68 -9.73
CA ILE A 40 -5.18 -5.56 -10.17
C ILE A 40 -5.27 -4.85 -11.54
N SER A 41 -4.46 -3.81 -11.77
CA SER A 41 -4.54 -2.97 -12.97
C SER A 41 -3.48 -3.32 -14.00
N VAL A 42 -3.95 -3.69 -15.20
CA VAL A 42 -3.08 -3.94 -16.37
C VAL A 42 -2.26 -2.70 -16.75
N GLN A 43 -2.82 -1.50 -16.59
CA GLN A 43 -2.10 -0.25 -16.91
C GLN A 43 -0.92 -0.02 -15.97
N VAL A 44 -1.13 -0.24 -14.67
CA VAL A 44 -0.08 -0.09 -13.65
C VAL A 44 0.96 -1.18 -13.81
N ARG A 45 0.54 -2.42 -14.13
CA ARG A 45 1.46 -3.52 -14.44
C ARG A 45 2.35 -3.24 -15.65
N ARG A 46 1.82 -2.60 -16.69
CA ARG A 46 2.62 -2.15 -17.85
C ARG A 46 3.61 -1.04 -17.50
N ARG A 47 3.23 -0.14 -16.59
CA ARG A 47 4.11 0.95 -16.13
C ARG A 47 5.23 0.45 -15.22
N PHE A 48 4.93 -0.51 -14.35
CA PHE A 48 5.86 -1.09 -13.38
C PHE A 48 5.93 -2.61 -13.55
N PRO A 49 6.60 -3.11 -14.61
CA PRO A 49 6.65 -4.53 -14.92
C PRO A 49 7.56 -5.31 -13.97
N THR A 50 8.62 -4.70 -13.43
CA THR A 50 9.59 -5.34 -12.53
C THR A 50 9.81 -4.51 -11.26
N LEU A 51 10.48 -5.08 -10.24
CA LEU A 51 10.87 -4.35 -9.05
C LEU A 51 11.91 -3.26 -9.37
N GLU A 52 12.81 -3.48 -10.34
CA GLU A 52 13.77 -2.44 -10.75
C GLU A 52 13.06 -1.25 -11.38
N ALA A 53 11.93 -1.45 -12.07
CA ALA A 53 11.13 -0.35 -12.61
C ALA A 53 10.48 0.51 -11.50
N ILE A 54 10.19 -0.09 -10.34
CA ILE A 54 9.67 0.61 -9.16
C ILE A 54 10.80 1.39 -8.46
N GLU A 55 12.00 0.79 -8.37
CA GLU A 55 13.22 1.45 -7.89
C GLU A 55 13.56 2.66 -8.77
N ALA A 56 13.58 2.50 -10.10
CA ALA A 56 13.84 3.58 -11.05
C ALA A 56 12.83 4.74 -10.94
N ALA A 57 11.63 4.47 -10.42
CA ALA A 57 10.62 5.49 -10.14
C ALA A 57 10.79 6.18 -8.76
N ASN A 58 11.86 5.87 -8.03
CA ASN A 58 12.17 6.35 -6.68
C ASN A 58 11.08 6.05 -5.63
N LEU A 59 10.30 4.98 -5.84
CA LEU A 59 9.32 4.51 -4.86
C LEU A 59 9.95 3.62 -3.79
N MET A 60 11.03 2.93 -4.14
CA MET A 60 11.82 2.09 -3.24
C MET A 60 13.32 2.34 -3.44
N THR A 61 14.11 2.12 -2.41
CA THR A 61 15.58 2.14 -2.51
C THR A 61 16.11 0.78 -2.96
N ALA A 62 17.36 0.74 -3.43
CA ALA A 62 18.03 -0.51 -3.77
C ALA A 62 18.11 -1.48 -2.58
N GLU A 63 18.38 -0.95 -1.37
CA GLU A 63 18.43 -1.74 -0.14
C GLU A 63 17.07 -2.35 0.20
N GLU A 64 16.00 -1.57 0.08
CA GLU A 64 14.63 -2.05 0.30
C GLU A 64 14.22 -3.11 -0.72
N ARG A 65 14.67 -2.98 -1.97
CA ARG A 65 14.44 -4.00 -3.01
C ARG A 65 15.10 -5.32 -2.64
N LEU A 66 16.35 -5.30 -2.19
CA LEU A 66 17.06 -6.52 -1.78
C LEU A 66 16.32 -7.24 -0.65
N ILE A 67 15.84 -6.50 0.36
CA ILE A 67 15.08 -7.10 1.48
C ILE A 67 13.78 -7.77 0.98
N ILE A 68 13.11 -7.15 0.01
CA ILE A 68 11.88 -7.68 -0.60
C ILE A 68 12.19 -8.93 -1.43
N GLU A 69 13.27 -8.92 -2.21
CA GLU A 69 13.72 -10.07 -3.01
C GLU A 69 14.19 -11.25 -2.15
N GLU A 70 14.84 -10.98 -1.02
CA GLU A 70 15.27 -11.99 -0.05
C GLU A 70 14.09 -12.63 0.70
N THR A 71 12.97 -11.91 0.81
CA THR A 71 11.78 -12.42 1.49
C THR A 71 11.10 -13.43 0.55
N THR A 72 11.43 -14.72 0.68
CA THR A 72 10.92 -15.81 -0.18
C THR A 72 9.44 -16.12 0.12
N ASP A 73 8.53 -15.25 -0.29
CA ASP A 73 7.08 -15.46 -0.17
C ASP A 73 6.45 -15.47 -1.58
N GLU A 74 5.63 -16.48 -1.87
CA GLU A 74 4.94 -16.62 -3.16
C GLU A 74 3.83 -15.56 -3.34
N TYR A 75 3.39 -14.95 -2.24
CA TYR A 75 2.31 -13.96 -2.25
C TYR A 75 2.82 -12.54 -2.50
N THR A 76 1.91 -11.67 -2.94
CA THR A 76 2.24 -10.25 -3.08
C THR A 76 2.63 -9.65 -1.73
N GLN A 77 3.88 -9.20 -1.64
CA GLN A 77 4.50 -8.61 -0.45
C GLN A 77 4.06 -7.16 -0.16
N PHE A 78 2.81 -6.80 -0.50
CA PHE A 78 2.31 -5.43 -0.34
C PHE A 78 2.26 -4.97 1.13
N TRP A 79 2.26 -5.91 2.07
CA TRP A 79 2.23 -5.64 3.51
C TRP A 79 3.60 -5.21 4.07
N ILE A 80 4.71 -5.56 3.42
CA ILE A 80 6.06 -5.28 3.94
C ILE A 80 6.29 -3.77 4.17
N PRO A 81 6.01 -2.87 3.20
CA PRO A 81 6.25 -1.44 3.41
C PRO A 81 5.34 -0.84 4.48
N SER A 82 4.14 -1.41 4.70
CA SER A 82 3.25 -0.94 5.77
C SER A 82 3.84 -1.20 7.16
N ILE A 83 4.55 -2.32 7.35
CA ILE A 83 5.27 -2.60 8.59
C ILE A 83 6.46 -1.66 8.75
N TRP A 84 7.18 -1.34 7.68
CA TRP A 84 8.27 -0.37 7.75
C TRP A 84 7.77 1.03 8.13
N ALA A 85 6.59 1.43 7.64
CA ALA A 85 5.95 2.68 8.04
C ALA A 85 5.61 2.69 9.54
N GLU A 86 5.07 1.60 10.07
CA GLU A 86 4.78 1.45 11.51
C GLU A 86 6.05 1.46 12.38
N LYS A 87 7.14 0.85 11.90
CA LYS A 87 8.44 0.90 12.58
C LYS A 87 8.97 2.33 12.66
N LEU A 88 8.94 3.09 11.56
CA LEU A 88 9.33 4.50 11.56
C LEU A 88 8.45 5.35 12.48
N LEU A 89 7.15 5.06 12.55
CA LEU A 89 6.24 5.74 13.46
C LEU A 89 6.62 5.48 14.93
N CYS A 90 6.92 4.23 15.27
CA CYS A 90 7.40 3.84 16.59
C CYS A 90 8.72 4.54 16.95
N GLU A 91 9.66 4.63 16.01
CA GLU A 91 10.93 5.35 16.21
C GLU A 91 10.72 6.84 16.39
N ALA A 92 9.87 7.47 15.58
CA ALA A 92 9.51 8.88 15.73
C ALA A 92 8.90 9.17 17.12
N ARG A 93 8.08 8.24 17.64
CA ARG A 93 7.52 8.33 19.00
C ARG A 93 8.59 8.21 20.08
N LYS A 94 9.51 7.24 19.95
CA LYS A 94 10.65 7.05 20.88
C LYS A 94 11.58 8.27 20.91
N ASN A 95 11.80 8.89 19.75
CA ASN A 95 12.61 10.09 19.59
C ASN A 95 11.88 11.38 20.04
N GLY A 96 10.68 11.27 20.62
CA GLY A 96 9.92 12.41 21.14
C GLY A 96 9.36 13.35 20.06
N LYS A 97 9.37 12.95 18.79
CA LYS A 97 8.81 13.75 17.68
C LYS A 97 7.28 13.76 17.66
N ILE A 98 6.67 12.79 18.32
CA ILE A 98 5.22 12.67 18.51
C ILE A 98 4.91 12.96 19.98
N PRO A 99 4.01 13.91 20.28
CA PRO A 99 3.85 14.45 21.62
C PRO A 99 3.17 13.49 22.60
N SER A 100 2.33 12.56 22.12
CA SER A 100 1.61 11.62 23.00
C SER A 100 1.33 10.28 22.33
N ASP A 101 1.17 9.23 23.15
CA ASP A 101 0.85 7.88 22.68
C ASP A 101 -0.52 7.79 21.97
N PRO A 102 -1.59 8.46 22.43
CA PRO A 102 -2.87 8.46 21.72
C PRO A 102 -2.77 9.03 20.29
N ILE A 103 -1.89 10.02 20.08
CA ILE A 103 -1.66 10.60 18.75
C ILE A 103 -0.92 9.61 17.86
N ALA A 104 0.11 8.93 18.38
CA ALA A 104 0.80 7.86 17.65
C ALA A 104 -0.17 6.72 17.26
N ALA A 105 -1.01 6.29 18.20
CA ALA A 105 -2.04 5.28 17.96
C ALA A 105 -3.07 5.72 16.91
N ASN A 106 -3.44 7.01 16.88
CA ASN A 106 -4.33 7.55 15.85
C ASN A 106 -3.70 7.45 14.45
N ILE A 107 -2.41 7.77 14.32
CA ILE A 107 -1.70 7.68 13.04
C ILE A 107 -1.60 6.22 12.60
N SER A 108 -1.23 5.31 13.51
CA SER A 108 -1.17 3.87 13.23
C SER A 108 -2.53 3.34 12.79
N SER A 109 -3.61 3.69 13.49
CA SER A 109 -4.97 3.30 13.09
C SER A 109 -5.34 3.75 11.67
N ARG A 110 -4.89 4.94 11.25
CA ARG A 110 -5.11 5.43 9.87
C ARG A 110 -4.27 4.66 8.84
N ILE A 111 -3.05 4.27 9.20
CA ILE A 111 -2.19 3.41 8.35
C ILE A 111 -2.84 2.04 8.17
N ASP A 112 -3.35 1.45 9.25
CA ASP A 112 -4.07 0.18 9.21
C ASP A 112 -5.36 0.28 8.39
N GLU A 113 -6.14 1.35 8.57
CA GLU A 113 -7.34 1.60 7.78
C GLU A 113 -7.01 1.67 6.28
N PHE A 114 -5.93 2.37 5.91
CA PHE A 114 -5.45 2.42 4.53
C PHE A 114 -5.07 1.03 4.01
N ARG A 115 -4.38 0.22 4.81
CA ARG A 115 -4.00 -1.16 4.47
C ARG A 115 -5.23 -2.07 4.30
N ILE A 116 -6.25 -1.92 5.14
CA ILE A 116 -7.52 -2.66 5.02
C ILE A 116 -8.21 -2.30 3.70
N HIS A 117 -8.25 -1.03 3.31
CA HIS A 117 -8.81 -0.64 2.02
C HIS A 117 -8.07 -1.27 0.84
N LEU A 118 -6.73 -1.30 0.87
CA LEU A 118 -5.93 -1.99 -0.14
C LEU A 118 -6.22 -3.50 -0.18
N LYS A 119 -6.35 -4.14 0.99
CA LYS A 119 -6.73 -5.55 1.08
C LYS A 119 -8.11 -5.81 0.47
N ASN A 120 -9.08 -4.94 0.70
CA ASN A 120 -10.41 -5.06 0.13
C ASN A 120 -10.37 -4.99 -1.40
N MET A 121 -9.52 -4.13 -1.99
CA MET A 121 -9.34 -4.09 -3.45
C MET A 121 -8.83 -5.43 -3.99
N ILE A 122 -7.86 -6.06 -3.32
CA ILE A 122 -7.37 -7.39 -3.71
C ILE A 122 -8.49 -8.43 -3.60
N LEU A 123 -9.31 -8.34 -2.55
CA LEU A 123 -10.41 -9.29 -2.34
C LEU A 123 -11.47 -9.19 -3.44
N PHE A 124 -11.80 -7.98 -3.89
CA PHE A 124 -12.73 -7.77 -5.01
C PHE A 124 -12.19 -8.28 -6.35
N ASP A 125 -10.87 -8.20 -6.56
CA ASP A 125 -10.23 -8.75 -7.76
C ASP A 125 -10.16 -10.29 -7.71
N TRP A 126 -9.87 -10.85 -6.54
CA TRP A 126 -9.79 -12.31 -6.35
C TRP A 126 -11.19 -12.95 -6.43
N ILE A 127 -12.21 -12.36 -5.81
CA ILE A 127 -13.55 -12.97 -5.74
C ILE A 127 -14.49 -12.28 -6.74
N PRO A 128 -14.61 -12.78 -7.99
CA PRO A 128 -15.59 -12.27 -8.92
C PRO A 128 -17.01 -12.66 -8.49
N ILE A 129 -17.99 -11.89 -8.96
CA ILE A 129 -19.40 -12.26 -8.83
C ILE A 129 -19.59 -13.67 -9.40
N PRO A 130 -20.29 -14.59 -8.69
CA PRO A 130 -20.49 -15.94 -9.18
C PRO A 130 -21.05 -15.94 -10.60
N LEU A 131 -20.41 -16.71 -11.47
CA LEU A 131 -20.65 -16.69 -12.92
C LEU A 131 -22.13 -16.91 -13.28
N VAL A 132 -22.86 -17.66 -12.45
CA VAL A 132 -24.29 -17.92 -12.61
C VAL A 132 -25.11 -16.63 -12.63
N TYR A 133 -24.76 -15.62 -11.83
CA TYR A 133 -25.58 -14.40 -11.74
C TYR A 133 -25.60 -13.58 -13.05
N PRO A 134 -24.45 -13.25 -13.68
CA PRO A 134 -24.46 -12.63 -15.01
C PRO A 134 -25.15 -13.46 -16.09
N GLN A 135 -25.07 -14.79 -16.01
CA GLN A 135 -25.61 -15.72 -17.02
C GLN A 135 -27.15 -15.78 -17.05
N LEU A 136 -27.82 -15.47 -15.93
CA LEU A 136 -29.29 -15.45 -15.86
C LEU A 136 -29.91 -14.23 -16.56
N ASN A 137 -29.13 -13.16 -16.75
CA ASN A 137 -29.59 -11.90 -17.36
C ASN A 137 -29.30 -11.80 -18.86
N VAL A 138 -28.83 -12.90 -19.49
CA VAL A 138 -28.57 -12.94 -20.94
C VAL A 138 -29.91 -13.18 -21.66
N PRO A 139 -30.34 -12.30 -22.58
CA PRO A 139 -31.55 -12.50 -23.38
C PRO A 139 -31.49 -13.85 -24.11
N GLU A 140 -32.60 -14.59 -24.07
CA GLU A 140 -32.73 -15.98 -24.55
C GLU A 140 -32.30 -16.18 -26.03
N GLN A 141 -32.24 -15.11 -26.82
CA GLN A 141 -31.91 -15.15 -28.25
C GLN A 141 -30.45 -15.53 -28.60
N SER A 142 -29.52 -15.52 -27.64
CA SER A 142 -28.14 -15.97 -27.88
C SER A 142 -27.90 -17.45 -27.55
N LYS A 143 -28.90 -18.19 -27.04
CA LYS A 143 -28.80 -19.63 -26.73
C LYS A 143 -29.06 -20.56 -27.93
N LEU A 144 -29.42 -20.00 -29.09
CA LEU A 144 -29.80 -20.74 -30.32
C LEU A 144 -28.71 -20.75 -31.41
N LYS A 145 -27.47 -20.34 -31.13
CA LYS A 145 -26.34 -20.34 -32.09
C LYS A 145 -25.12 -21.14 -31.59
N MET A 146 -25.38 -22.32 -31.05
CA MET A 146 -24.41 -23.44 -31.00
C MET A 146 -25.10 -24.66 -31.60
#